data_AF-A0A182UJE0-F1
#
_entry.id   AF-A0A182UJE0-F1
#
_cell.length_a   1.000
_cell.length_b   1.000
_cell.length_c   1.000
_cell.angle_alpha   90.00
_cell.angle_beta   90.00
_cell.angle_gamma   90.00
#
_symmetry.space_group_name_H-M   'P 1'
#
loop_
_entity.id
_entity.type
_entity.pdbx_description
1 polymer ?
#
loop_
_entity_poly.entity_id
_entity_poly.type
_entity_poly.pdbx_seq_one_letter_code
_entity_poly.pdbx_strand_id
1 'polypeptide(L)'
;LYQVECVEKVIQNDHSDHCRYSTGTKWCGPGNTASDYEDLGSNSEVDKCCRDHDHCDNIPAGESKYGLKNNDYFTRLHCKCDRDFQNCLRRVNTTFSNKLGNFYFTVRDQCYKKQHPIVDCAEHTNKIFLRRCVRYVLDTSRSDMWQWFDLPFYDDNVLDGF
;
A
#
# COMPACT_ATOMS: atom_id res chain seq x y z
N LEU A 1 13.72 -8.55 12.33
CA LEU A 1 14.17 -9.89 11.89
C LEU A 1 13.11 -10.53 10.98
N TYR A 2 11.92 -10.91 11.44
CA TYR A 2 10.87 -11.50 10.58
C TYR A 2 10.30 -10.60 9.46
N GLN A 3 10.31 -9.28 9.63
CA GLN A 3 9.82 -8.33 8.60
C GLN A 3 10.78 -8.17 7.41
N VAL A 4 12.07 -8.49 7.61
CA VAL A 4 13.11 -8.37 6.59
C VAL A 4 13.11 -9.61 5.68
N GLU A 5 12.81 -10.80 6.22
CA GLU A 5 12.73 -12.05 5.45
C GLU A 5 11.70 -11.99 4.32
N CYS A 6 10.55 -11.33 4.51
CA CYS A 6 9.54 -11.18 3.45
C CYS A 6 10.07 -10.36 2.26
N VAL A 7 10.70 -9.23 2.56
CA VAL A 7 11.21 -8.31 1.53
C VAL A 7 12.45 -8.93 0.86
N GLU A 8 13.35 -9.54 1.61
CA GLU A 8 14.53 -10.24 1.08
C GLU A 8 14.15 -11.44 0.20
N LYS A 9 13.14 -12.23 0.57
CA LYS A 9 12.68 -13.38 -0.23
C LYS A 9 11.97 -12.97 -1.51
N VAL A 10 11.17 -11.90 -1.48
CA VAL A 10 10.57 -11.34 -2.70
C VAL A 10 11.65 -10.79 -3.64
N ILE A 11 12.68 -10.13 -3.11
CA ILE A 11 13.85 -9.70 -3.91
C ILE A 11 14.62 -10.90 -4.50
N GLN A 12 14.56 -12.07 -3.86
CA GLN A 12 15.23 -13.30 -4.31
C GLN A 12 14.37 -14.19 -5.23
N ASN A 13 13.18 -13.76 -5.65
CA ASN A 13 12.20 -14.59 -6.40
C ASN A 13 11.89 -15.93 -5.69
N ASP A 14 11.98 -15.97 -4.36
CA ASP A 14 11.61 -17.15 -3.58
C ASP A 14 10.12 -17.09 -3.23
N HIS A 15 9.33 -17.93 -3.91
CA HIS A 15 7.90 -18.13 -3.69
C HIS A 15 7.60 -19.04 -2.49
N SER A 16 8.59 -19.37 -1.64
CA SER A 16 8.30 -20.14 -0.43
C SER A 16 7.25 -19.44 0.42
N ASP A 17 6.22 -20.19 0.87
CA ASP A 17 5.03 -19.80 1.67
C ASP A 17 5.32 -19.07 3.01
N HIS A 18 6.55 -18.60 3.21
CA HIS A 18 7.06 -18.00 4.41
C HIS A 18 7.03 -16.46 4.40
N CYS A 19 6.24 -15.83 3.53
CA CYS A 19 5.80 -14.48 3.81
C CYS A 19 4.62 -14.53 4.81
N ARG A 20 4.97 -14.58 6.09
CA ARG A 20 4.12 -14.90 7.25
C ARG A 20 3.02 -13.87 7.58
N TYR A 21 2.49 -13.15 6.60
CA TYR A 21 1.27 -12.32 6.72
C TYR A 21 0.02 -13.02 6.15
N SER A 22 0.20 -14.16 5.48
CA SER A 22 -0.90 -14.95 4.91
C SER A 22 -1.47 -16.00 5.88
N THR A 23 -0.93 -16.15 7.09
CA THR A 23 -1.47 -17.13 8.04
C THR A 23 -2.84 -16.69 8.54
N GLY A 24 -3.87 -17.42 8.11
CA GLY A 24 -5.27 -17.13 8.44
C GLY A 24 -5.93 -16.13 7.48
N THR A 25 -5.30 -15.77 6.37
CA THR A 25 -5.86 -14.92 5.30
C THR A 25 -5.55 -15.56 3.94
N LYS A 26 -6.38 -15.30 2.94
CA LYS A 26 -6.19 -15.80 1.57
C LYS A 26 -5.82 -14.70 0.59
N TRP A 27 -6.14 -13.45 0.93
CA TRP A 27 -5.96 -12.28 0.07
C TRP A 27 -4.82 -11.38 0.50
N CYS A 28 -4.27 -11.55 1.71
CA CYS A 28 -3.17 -10.71 2.17
C CYS A 28 -1.81 -11.29 1.75
N GLY A 29 -1.17 -10.66 0.76
CA GLY A 29 0.17 -11.00 0.31
C GLY A 29 0.42 -10.58 -1.14
N PRO A 30 1.55 -11.00 -1.73
CA PRO A 30 1.74 -10.90 -3.18
C PRO A 30 0.77 -11.86 -3.90
N GLY A 31 -0.26 -11.29 -4.53
CA GLY A 31 -1.37 -12.08 -5.07
C GLY A 31 -2.25 -12.67 -3.96
N ASN A 32 -2.95 -13.75 -4.26
CA ASN A 32 -3.84 -14.41 -3.30
C ASN A 32 -3.87 -15.93 -3.54
N THR A 33 -4.31 -16.67 -2.52
CA THR A 33 -4.50 -18.13 -2.54
C THR A 33 -5.98 -18.54 -2.49
N ALA A 34 -6.88 -17.57 -2.71
CA ALA A 34 -8.32 -17.77 -2.69
C ALA A 34 -8.80 -18.60 -3.90
N SER A 35 -9.71 -19.54 -3.70
CA SER A 35 -10.31 -20.29 -4.81
C SER A 35 -11.32 -19.48 -5.61
N ASP A 36 -11.98 -18.53 -4.95
CA ASP A 36 -12.97 -17.62 -5.52
C ASP A 36 -13.10 -16.37 -4.64
N TYR A 37 -13.90 -15.40 -5.10
CA TYR A 37 -14.07 -14.11 -4.43
C TYR A 37 -14.53 -14.22 -2.97
N GLU A 38 -15.36 -15.20 -2.61
CA GLU A 38 -15.88 -15.34 -1.24
C GLU A 38 -15.01 -16.25 -0.36
N ASP A 39 -13.95 -16.81 -0.92
CA ASP A 39 -13.02 -17.66 -0.20
C ASP A 39 -12.12 -16.83 0.72
N LEU A 40 -12.50 -16.78 2.01
CA LEU A 40 -11.81 -16.04 3.06
C LEU A 40 -11.15 -16.98 4.07
N GLY A 41 -10.04 -16.55 4.63
CA GLY A 41 -9.35 -17.19 5.75
C GLY A 41 -10.02 -16.96 7.11
N SER A 42 -9.42 -17.52 8.16
CA SER A 42 -9.93 -17.42 9.54
C SER A 42 -9.94 -16.00 10.10
N ASN A 43 -9.06 -15.11 9.61
CA ASN A 43 -9.04 -13.67 9.93
C ASN A 43 -9.91 -12.90 8.92
N SER A 44 -11.15 -13.34 8.71
CA SER A 44 -12.02 -12.92 7.59
C SER A 44 -12.20 -11.41 7.45
N GLU A 45 -12.31 -10.66 8.54
CA GLU A 45 -12.45 -9.19 8.47
C GLU A 45 -11.17 -8.49 7.95
N VAL A 46 -9.99 -8.99 8.29
CA VAL A 46 -8.72 -8.49 7.72
C VAL A 46 -8.60 -8.93 6.27
N ASP A 47 -9.02 -10.17 5.99
CA ASP A 47 -8.93 -10.75 4.66
C ASP A 47 -9.82 -10.03 3.65
N LYS A 48 -11.01 -9.56 4.07
CA LYS A 48 -11.86 -8.66 3.28
C LYS A 48 -11.14 -7.36 2.93
N CYS A 49 -10.42 -6.75 3.87
CA CYS A 49 -9.63 -5.54 3.58
C CYS A 49 -8.59 -5.80 2.47
N CYS A 50 -7.91 -6.95 2.53
CA CYS A 50 -6.92 -7.33 1.51
C CYS A 50 -7.57 -7.68 0.17
N ARG A 51 -8.70 -8.38 0.18
CA ARG A 51 -9.47 -8.69 -1.04
C ARG A 51 -9.92 -7.43 -1.77
N ASP A 52 -10.47 -6.47 -1.04
CA ASP A 52 -10.92 -5.20 -1.62
C ASP A 52 -9.73 -4.40 -2.19
N HIS A 53 -8.56 -4.49 -1.53
CA HIS A 53 -7.32 -3.88 -1.98
C HIS A 53 -6.76 -4.55 -3.25
N ASP A 54 -6.75 -5.88 -3.31
CA ASP A 54 -6.31 -6.69 -4.47
C ASP A 54 -7.11 -6.37 -5.75
N HIS A 55 -8.39 -6.02 -5.62
CA HIS A 55 -9.27 -5.67 -6.74
C HIS A 55 -9.18 -4.20 -7.17
N CYS A 56 -8.28 -3.42 -6.58
CA CYS A 56 -8.10 -2.04 -6.96
C CYS A 56 -7.38 -1.88 -8.31
N ASP A 57 -7.63 -0.75 -8.96
CA ASP A 57 -6.78 -0.26 -10.05
C ASP A 57 -5.31 -0.18 -9.61
N ASN A 58 -4.44 -0.78 -10.43
CA ASN A 58 -3.04 -0.91 -10.08
C ASN A 58 -2.10 -0.83 -11.31
N ILE A 59 -0.82 -0.67 -11.00
CA ILE A 59 0.33 -0.75 -11.92
C ILE A 59 1.23 -1.88 -11.41
N PRO A 60 1.23 -3.07 -12.04
CA PRO A 60 2.07 -4.18 -11.62
C PRO A 60 3.57 -3.82 -11.60
N ALA A 61 4.36 -4.63 -10.89
CA ALA A 61 5.81 -4.46 -10.82
C ALA A 61 6.42 -4.48 -12.24
N GLY A 62 7.27 -3.50 -12.55
CA GLY A 62 7.91 -3.39 -13.85
C GLY A 62 6.97 -3.01 -15.00
N GLU A 63 5.70 -2.67 -14.76
CA GLU A 63 4.75 -2.27 -15.79
C GLU A 63 4.58 -0.75 -15.90
N SER A 64 3.99 -0.30 -17.01
CA SER A 64 3.66 1.11 -17.26
C SER A 64 2.16 1.31 -17.42
N LYS A 65 1.61 2.34 -16.79
CA LYS A 65 0.21 2.76 -16.95
C LYS A 65 0.07 4.25 -16.70
N TYR A 66 -0.86 4.90 -17.39
CA TYR A 66 -1.13 6.34 -17.22
C TYR A 66 0.07 7.28 -17.43
N GLY A 67 1.08 6.84 -18.18
CA GLY A 67 2.34 7.58 -18.34
C GLY A 67 3.31 7.44 -17.15
N LEU A 68 2.98 6.62 -16.15
CA LEU A 68 3.84 6.26 -15.02
C LEU A 68 4.47 4.89 -15.26
N LYS A 69 5.72 4.71 -14.84
CA LYS A 69 6.43 3.43 -14.78
C LYS A 69 6.58 2.99 -13.33
N ASN A 70 6.09 1.79 -12.99
CA ASN A 70 6.37 1.21 -11.69
C ASN A 70 7.73 0.50 -11.72
N ASN A 71 8.76 1.15 -11.17
CA ASN A 71 10.10 0.57 -11.04
C ASN A 71 10.29 -0.25 -9.74
N ASP A 72 9.23 -0.41 -8.95
CA ASP A 72 9.24 -1.16 -7.71
C ASP A 72 9.08 -2.67 -7.96
N TYR A 73 9.52 -3.49 -7.01
CA TYR A 73 9.37 -4.95 -7.05
C TYR A 73 7.95 -5.42 -6.78
N PHE A 74 7.07 -4.57 -6.23
CA PHE A 74 5.66 -4.93 -6.02
C PHE A 74 4.69 -3.96 -6.70
N THR A 75 3.48 -4.45 -6.93
CA THR A 75 2.35 -3.74 -7.55
C THR A 75 1.94 -2.47 -6.79
N ARG A 76 1.95 -1.31 -7.45
CA ARG A 76 1.52 -0.03 -6.85
C ARG A 76 0.05 0.24 -7.17
N LEU A 77 -0.68 0.75 -6.19
CA LEU A 77 -2.13 0.96 -6.29
C LEU A 77 -2.48 2.45 -6.32
N HIS A 78 -3.73 2.72 -6.68
CA HIS A 78 -4.29 4.06 -6.58
C HIS A 78 -4.34 4.53 -5.11
N CYS A 79 -3.97 5.79 -4.83
CA CYS A 79 -3.91 6.32 -3.45
C CYS A 79 -5.20 6.17 -2.65
N LYS A 80 -6.35 6.29 -3.32
CA LYS A 80 -7.67 6.02 -2.71
C LYS A 80 -7.72 4.61 -2.11
N CYS A 81 -7.20 3.60 -2.79
CA CYS A 81 -7.26 2.22 -2.33
C CYS A 81 -6.33 1.97 -1.15
N ASP A 82 -5.12 2.52 -1.16
CA ASP A 82 -4.23 2.43 0.00
C ASP A 82 -4.83 3.15 1.22
N ARG A 83 -5.47 4.30 1.03
CA ARG A 83 -6.20 5.00 2.11
C ARG A 83 -7.37 4.17 2.64
N ASP A 84 -8.19 3.62 1.75
CA ASP A 84 -9.34 2.80 2.13
C ASP A 84 -8.88 1.50 2.84
N PHE A 85 -7.77 0.91 2.41
CA PHE A 85 -7.12 -0.23 3.07
C PHE A 85 -6.61 0.13 4.46
N GLN A 86 -5.92 1.26 4.62
CA GLN A 86 -5.49 1.77 5.93
C GLN A 86 -6.68 1.92 6.89
N ASN A 87 -7.75 2.55 6.42
CA ASN A 87 -8.96 2.76 7.19
C ASN A 87 -9.67 1.45 7.55
N CYS A 88 -9.69 0.48 6.64
CA CYS A 88 -10.26 -0.85 6.88
C CYS A 88 -9.49 -1.57 8.00
N LEU A 89 -8.16 -1.65 7.90
CA LEU A 89 -7.32 -2.29 8.92
C LEU A 89 -7.43 -1.63 10.30
N ARG A 90 -7.50 -0.29 10.32
CA ARG A 90 -7.71 0.50 11.55
C ARG A 90 -9.09 0.27 12.15
N ARG A 91 -10.12 0.06 11.34
CA ARG A 91 -11.47 -0.26 11.81
C ARG A 91 -11.56 -1.66 12.40
N VAL A 92 -10.90 -2.64 11.79
CA VAL A 92 -10.81 -4.01 12.32
C VAL A 92 -10.07 -4.03 13.67
N ASN A 93 -9.03 -3.20 13.81
CA ASN A 93 -8.34 -2.92 15.07
C ASN A 93 -7.92 -4.14 15.91
N THR A 94 -7.40 -5.18 15.27
CA THR A 94 -6.81 -6.34 15.96
C THR A 94 -5.30 -6.23 16.00
N THR A 95 -4.64 -7.01 16.86
CA THR A 95 -3.17 -7.11 16.84
C THR A 95 -2.64 -7.50 15.47
N PHE A 96 -3.36 -8.38 14.75
CA PHE A 96 -2.98 -8.81 13.42
C PHE A 96 -3.17 -7.70 12.38
N SER A 97 -4.33 -7.05 12.31
CA SER A 97 -4.59 -5.97 11.35
C SER A 97 -3.61 -4.79 11.53
N ASN A 98 -3.32 -4.42 12.78
CA ASN A 98 -2.40 -3.33 13.08
C ASN A 98 -0.94 -3.68 12.75
N LYS A 99 -0.51 -4.93 12.93
CA LYS A 99 0.83 -5.39 12.50
C LYS A 99 0.95 -5.43 10.97
N LEU A 100 -0.08 -5.91 10.29
CA LEU A 100 -0.15 -5.93 8.83
C LEU A 100 -0.06 -4.50 8.26
N GLY A 101 -0.86 -3.57 8.80
CA GLY A 101 -0.83 -2.18 8.40
C GLY A 101 0.53 -1.53 8.62
N ASN A 102 1.11 -1.64 9.83
CA ASN A 102 2.45 -1.11 10.09
C ASN A 102 3.48 -1.64 9.11
N PHE A 103 3.42 -2.93 8.76
CA PHE A 103 4.34 -3.51 7.78
C PHE A 103 4.11 -2.95 6.38
N TYR A 104 2.88 -2.99 5.89
CA TYR A 104 2.53 -2.51 4.56
C TYR A 104 2.96 -1.06 4.35
N PHE A 105 2.56 -0.13 5.23
CA PHE A 105 2.88 1.31 5.10
C PHE A 105 4.33 1.67 5.49
N THR A 106 5.14 0.71 5.96
CA THR A 106 6.59 0.89 6.11
C THR A 106 7.33 0.47 4.84
N VAL A 107 6.93 -0.67 4.25
CA VAL A 107 7.56 -1.22 3.04
C VAL A 107 7.07 -0.51 1.77
N ARG A 108 5.78 -0.21 1.70
CA ARG A 108 5.14 0.48 0.58
C ARG A 108 5.14 1.96 0.84
N ASP A 109 5.50 2.67 -0.22
CA ASP A 109 6.19 3.93 -0.04
C ASP A 109 5.53 5.05 -0.86
N GLN A 110 4.89 4.69 -1.99
CA GLN A 110 4.11 5.58 -2.83
C GLN A 110 2.90 4.87 -3.44
N CYS A 111 1.87 5.64 -3.72
CA CYS A 111 0.70 5.32 -4.51
C CYS A 111 0.58 6.30 -5.68
N TYR A 112 -0.35 6.06 -6.61
CA TYR A 112 -0.61 7.02 -7.70
C TYR A 112 -2.01 7.61 -7.63
N LYS A 113 -2.16 8.86 -8.06
CA LYS A 113 -3.46 9.50 -8.32
C LYS A 113 -3.32 10.61 -9.34
N LYS A 114 -4.46 11.03 -9.89
CA LYS A 114 -4.55 12.19 -10.79
C LYS A 114 -4.75 13.46 -9.96
N GLN A 115 -3.88 14.44 -10.15
CA GLN A 115 -3.86 15.70 -9.40
C GLN A 115 -3.04 16.75 -10.15
N HIS A 116 -3.21 18.03 -9.79
CA HIS A 116 -2.34 19.12 -10.22
C HIS A 116 -0.84 18.80 -10.02
N PRO A 117 0.06 19.34 -10.88
CA PRO A 117 1.50 19.09 -10.77
C PRO A 117 2.06 19.43 -9.40
N ILE A 118 2.84 18.51 -8.82
CA ILE A 118 3.55 18.74 -7.57
C ILE A 118 4.69 19.74 -7.82
N VAL A 119 4.77 20.79 -6.99
CA VAL A 119 5.86 21.78 -7.05
C VAL A 119 6.77 21.75 -5.83
N ASP A 120 6.24 21.38 -4.66
CA ASP A 120 7.02 21.30 -3.43
C ASP A 120 6.32 20.39 -2.40
N CYS A 121 6.98 20.15 -1.27
CA CYS A 121 6.40 19.51 -0.10
C CYS A 121 6.41 20.45 1.10
N ALA A 122 5.22 20.86 1.55
CA ALA A 122 5.08 21.78 2.67
C ALA A 122 5.24 21.10 4.04
N GLU A 123 5.02 19.79 4.13
CA GLU A 123 5.08 19.07 5.40
C GLU A 123 5.55 17.63 5.22
N HIS A 124 6.45 17.20 6.11
CA HIS A 124 6.99 15.86 6.11
C HIS A 124 6.76 15.18 7.45
N THR A 125 6.45 13.89 7.41
CA THR A 125 6.56 13.01 8.58
C THR A 125 7.86 12.23 8.49
N ASN A 126 8.55 12.09 9.63
CA ASN A 126 9.76 11.29 9.75
C ASN A 126 9.52 10.13 10.70
N LYS A 127 9.91 8.92 10.30
CA LYS A 127 9.85 7.73 11.15
C LYS A 127 11.11 6.91 10.96
N ILE A 128 11.90 6.82 12.04
CA ILE A 128 13.23 6.19 12.03
C ILE A 128 14.11 6.83 10.92
N PHE A 129 14.38 6.11 9.83
CA PHE A 129 15.19 6.56 8.69
C PHE A 129 14.34 6.96 7.47
N LEU A 130 13.01 6.87 7.57
CA LEU A 130 12.08 7.15 6.48
C LEU A 130 11.51 8.56 6.62
N ARG A 131 11.44 9.27 5.49
CA ARG A 131 10.85 10.60 5.38
C ARG A 131 9.76 10.56 4.30
N ARG A 132 8.55 11.00 4.63
CA ARG A 132 7.38 11.01 3.74
C ARG A 132 6.84 12.43 3.63
N CYS A 133 6.50 12.87 2.42
CA CYS A 133 5.72 14.08 2.23
C CYS A 133 4.25 13.79 2.51
N VAL A 134 3.67 14.48 3.50
CA VAL A 134 2.25 14.32 3.87
C VAL A 134 1.38 15.48 3.41
N ARG A 135 2.00 16.59 2.98
CA ARG A 135 1.29 17.75 2.42
C ARG A 135 2.06 18.35 1.26
N TYR A 136 1.61 18.06 0.05
CA TYR A 136 2.18 18.58 -1.18
C TYR A 136 1.69 19.99 -1.49
N VAL A 137 2.58 20.80 -2.07
CA VAL A 137 2.24 22.06 -2.74
C VAL A 137 2.03 21.75 -4.22
N LEU A 138 0.91 22.20 -4.76
CA LEU A 138 0.48 21.88 -6.12
C LEU A 138 0.34 23.15 -6.97
N ASP A 139 0.69 23.06 -8.25
CA ASP A 139 0.42 24.11 -9.24
C ASP A 139 -1.00 23.98 -9.79
N THR A 140 -1.95 24.64 -9.13
CA THR A 140 -3.36 24.64 -9.49
C THR A 140 -3.68 25.36 -10.80
N SER A 141 -2.71 26.08 -11.39
CA SER A 141 -2.89 26.73 -12.69
C SER A 141 -2.81 25.76 -13.88
N ARG A 142 -2.20 24.58 -13.66
CA ARG A 142 -1.99 23.57 -14.69
C ARG A 142 -2.97 22.41 -14.55
N SER A 143 -3.35 21.78 -15.65
CA SER A 143 -4.27 20.63 -15.62
C SER A 143 -3.69 19.41 -14.88
N ASP A 144 -4.57 18.60 -14.32
CA ASP A 144 -4.20 17.39 -13.60
C ASP A 144 -3.43 16.38 -14.46
N MET A 145 -2.48 15.72 -13.83
CA MET A 145 -1.74 14.60 -14.39
C MET A 145 -1.56 13.48 -13.35
N TRP A 146 -1.32 12.27 -13.85
CA TRP A 146 -1.01 11.12 -13.00
C TRP A 146 0.39 11.26 -12.43
N GLN A 147 0.51 11.16 -11.12
CA GLN A 147 1.76 11.35 -10.39
C GLN A 147 1.84 10.38 -9.21
N TRP A 148 3.07 10.16 -8.73
CA TRP A 148 3.34 9.42 -7.50
C TRP A 148 3.19 10.33 -6.29
N PHE A 149 2.55 9.82 -5.25
CA PHE A 149 2.42 10.45 -3.94
C PHE A 149 2.94 9.47 -2.90
N ASP A 150 3.68 9.97 -1.93
CA ASP A 150 4.13 9.17 -0.79
C ASP A 150 2.93 8.57 -0.07
N LEU A 151 3.09 7.42 0.59
CA LEU A 151 2.08 6.91 1.51
C LEU A 151 2.37 7.39 2.94
N PRO A 152 1.35 7.78 3.73
CA PRO A 152 1.55 8.13 5.13
C PRO A 152 1.88 6.88 5.95
N PHE A 153 2.52 7.03 7.10
CA PHE A 153 2.75 5.85 7.96
C PHE A 153 1.43 5.33 8.54
N TYR A 154 1.40 4.04 8.90
CA TYR A 154 0.16 3.39 9.33
C TYR A 154 -0.50 4.02 10.56
N ASP A 155 0.26 4.70 11.42
CA ASP A 155 -0.16 5.38 12.64
C ASP A 155 -0.40 6.90 12.47
N ASP A 156 -0.06 7.47 11.32
CA ASP A 156 -0.30 8.90 11.05
C ASP A 156 -1.80 9.16 10.88
N ASN A 157 -2.32 10.26 11.45
CA ASN A 157 -3.69 10.66 11.15
C ASN A 157 -3.80 10.86 9.63
N VAL A 158 -4.75 10.16 9.00
CA VAL A 158 -5.01 10.33 7.57
C VAL A 158 -5.55 11.74 7.44
N LEU A 159 -4.71 12.67 7.00
CA LEU A 159 -5.14 14.03 6.76
C LEU A 159 -6.17 14.00 5.62
N ASP A 160 -7.31 14.66 5.85
CA ASP A 160 -8.29 14.91 4.81
C ASP A 160 -7.58 15.65 3.66
N GLY A 161 -7.46 15.00 2.50
CA GLY A 161 -6.66 15.50 1.37
C GLY A 161 -5.65 14.50 0.79
N PHE A 162 -5.46 13.35 1.43
CA PHE A 162 -4.89 12.16 0.79
C PHE A 162 -5.83 11.55 -0.26
#